data_AF-A0A452UNL8-F1
#
_entry.id   AF-A0A452UNL8-F1
#
_cell.length_a   1.000
_cell.length_b   1.000
_cell.length_c   1.000
_cell.angle_alpha   90.00
_cell.angle_beta   90.00
_cell.angle_gamma   90.00
#
_symmetry.space_group_name_H-M   'P 1'
#
loop_
_entity.id
_entity.type
_entity.pdbx_description
1 polymer ?
#
loop_
_entity_poly.entity_id
_entity_poly.type
_entity_poly.pdbx_seq_one_letter_code
_entity_poly.pdbx_strand_id
1 'polypeptide(L)'
;MPLEQLRSGIGAICLSGKGVSGTMEDTRTFLEVKEYPDTEVQKNQVLTLEEWQEKWVSRKIGFHQEQGHQLLKKHLDTFLKGENGLRVFFPLCGKAVEMKCYADIMLSLTRKGFQYLLAVLSYDPTKHAGPPFYVPDAEVKKLFGSKCNIHCLEKVDVFEERHKSWGIDYIVEKLYLCTGK
;
A
#
# COMPACT_ATOMS: atom_id res chain seq x y z
N MET A 1 23.38 0.97 -6.67
CA MET A 1 22.01 0.78 -7.20
C MET A 1 21.48 2.16 -7.58
N PRO A 2 21.25 2.46 -8.87
CA PRO A 2 20.86 3.80 -9.32
C PRO A 2 19.46 4.20 -8.82
N LEU A 3 19.26 5.47 -8.47
CA LEU A 3 18.01 6.04 -7.93
C LEU A 3 16.77 5.89 -8.85
N GLU A 4 16.95 5.50 -10.10
CA GLU A 4 15.86 5.38 -11.08
C GLU A 4 14.93 4.18 -10.86
N GLN A 5 15.37 3.16 -10.11
CA GLN A 5 14.54 1.98 -9.83
C GLN A 5 13.55 2.16 -8.67
N LEU A 6 13.65 3.26 -7.89
CA LEU A 6 12.76 3.53 -6.76
C LEU A 6 11.34 3.97 -7.16
N ARG A 7 11.05 4.11 -8.46
CA ARG A 7 9.82 4.76 -8.99
C ARG A 7 8.69 3.78 -9.37
N SER A 8 8.75 2.49 -9.00
CA SER A 8 7.96 1.45 -9.70
C SER A 8 7.06 0.51 -8.88
N GLY A 9 6.71 0.81 -7.62
CA GLY A 9 5.80 -0.06 -6.83
C GLY A 9 4.49 0.62 -6.42
N ILE A 10 3.41 -0.17 -6.29
CA ILE A 10 2.29 0.17 -5.40
C ILE A 10 2.94 0.35 -4.01
N GLY A 11 3.13 1.61 -3.66
CA GLY A 11 4.13 2.01 -2.69
C GLY A 11 3.57 1.96 -1.29
N ALA A 12 4.07 1.04 -0.48
CA ALA A 12 4.11 1.30 0.95
C ALA A 12 5.43 2.01 1.26
N ILE A 13 5.39 3.06 2.08
CA ILE A 13 6.56 3.87 2.44
C ILE A 13 6.67 3.91 3.95
N CYS A 14 7.74 3.35 4.47
CA CYS A 14 8.06 3.40 5.89
C CYS A 14 9.16 4.44 6.14
N LEU A 15 8.89 5.42 7.00
CA LEU A 15 9.88 6.38 7.50
C LEU A 15 10.20 6.11 8.97
N SER A 16 11.48 6.15 9.31
CA SER A 16 11.94 6.12 10.69
C SER A 16 12.71 7.40 11.04
N GLY A 17 12.13 8.20 11.95
CA GLY A 17 12.62 9.50 12.45
C GLY A 17 12.34 9.68 13.94
N LYS A 18 12.85 10.75 14.56
CA LYS A 18 12.61 11.05 15.98
C LYS A 18 11.31 11.86 16.09
N GLY A 19 10.18 11.16 16.10
CA GLY A 19 8.86 11.77 16.02
C GLY A 19 8.55 12.79 17.12
N VAL A 20 8.06 13.96 16.70
CA VAL A 20 7.21 14.87 17.50
C VAL A 20 5.75 14.59 17.12
N SER A 21 4.88 14.37 18.11
CA SER A 21 3.46 14.08 17.85
C SER A 21 2.71 15.35 17.45
N GLY A 22 2.03 15.28 16.30
CA GLY A 22 1.00 16.23 15.90
C GLY A 22 -0.30 15.47 15.66
N THR A 23 -1.38 15.88 16.33
CA THR A 23 -2.72 15.32 16.14
C THR A 23 -3.37 15.99 14.92
N MET A 24 -3.78 15.19 13.93
CA MET A 24 -4.65 15.64 12.83
C MET A 24 -6.08 15.15 13.14
N GLU A 25 -7.00 16.08 13.38
CA GLU A 25 -8.44 15.83 13.39
C GLU A 25 -8.95 15.87 11.94
N ASP A 26 -9.73 14.86 11.52
CA ASP A 26 -10.26 14.80 10.16
C ASP A 26 -11.77 14.51 10.19
N THR A 27 -12.56 15.53 9.85
CA THR A 27 -14.01 15.40 9.63
C THR A 27 -14.24 15.40 8.12
N ARG A 28 -14.06 14.23 7.49
CA ARG A 28 -14.23 14.05 6.03
C ARG A 28 -15.24 12.95 5.74
N THR A 29 -16.21 13.26 4.88
CA THR A 29 -17.17 12.28 4.36
C THR A 29 -16.46 11.40 3.34
N PHE A 30 -16.24 10.13 3.68
CA PHE A 30 -15.57 9.15 2.82
C PHE A 30 -16.54 8.58 1.77
N LEU A 31 -16.01 8.19 0.61
CA LEU A 31 -16.73 7.31 -0.32
C LEU A 31 -17.15 6.03 0.42
N GLU A 32 -18.42 5.64 0.27
CA GLU A 32 -18.88 4.32 0.70
C GLU A 32 -18.32 3.28 -0.27
N VAL A 33 -17.33 2.53 0.19
CA VAL A 33 -16.70 1.45 -0.58
C VAL A 33 -17.32 0.14 -0.11
N LYS A 34 -17.82 -0.66 -1.05
CA LYS A 34 -18.30 -2.01 -0.77
C LYS A 34 -17.13 -2.87 -0.29
N GLU A 35 -17.15 -3.24 0.98
CA GLU A 35 -16.20 -4.19 1.55
C GLU A 35 -16.64 -5.62 1.27
N TYR A 36 -15.73 -6.41 0.75
CA TYR A 36 -15.91 -7.85 0.56
C TYR A 36 -15.20 -8.56 1.73
N PRO A 37 -15.93 -9.33 2.56
CA PRO A 37 -15.34 -10.00 3.72
C PRO A 37 -14.52 -11.24 3.31
N ASP A 38 -14.74 -11.75 2.10
CA ASP A 38 -14.16 -13.01 1.66
C ASP A 38 -12.74 -12.81 1.07
N THR A 39 -11.75 -12.82 1.96
CA THR A 39 -10.33 -12.89 1.59
C THR A 39 -9.93 -14.28 1.08
N GLU A 40 -10.78 -15.29 1.22
CA GLU A 40 -10.44 -16.67 0.90
C GLU A 40 -10.35 -16.90 -0.62
N VAL A 41 -11.02 -16.07 -1.42
CA VAL A 41 -11.02 -16.15 -2.89
C VAL A 41 -9.61 -16.09 -3.48
N GLN A 42 -8.73 -15.28 -2.89
CA GLN A 42 -7.35 -15.08 -3.36
C GLN A 42 -6.29 -15.76 -2.48
N LYS A 43 -6.67 -16.48 -1.41
CA LYS A 43 -5.72 -16.98 -0.39
C LYS A 43 -4.65 -17.94 -0.92
N ASN A 44 -4.98 -18.69 -1.96
CA ASN A 44 -4.10 -19.68 -2.57
C ASN A 44 -3.38 -19.13 -3.81
N GLN A 45 -3.60 -17.85 -4.17
CA GLN A 45 -2.95 -17.23 -5.31
C GLN A 45 -1.50 -16.91 -4.95
N VAL A 46 -0.57 -17.49 -5.70
CA VAL A 46 0.87 -17.31 -5.51
C VAL A 46 1.47 -16.90 -6.83
N LEU A 47 2.15 -15.76 -6.85
CA LEU A 47 2.96 -15.32 -7.98
C LEU A 47 4.42 -15.68 -7.68
N THR A 48 5.06 -16.52 -8.48
CA THR A 48 6.45 -16.95 -8.26
C THR A 48 7.44 -15.82 -8.53
N LEU A 49 8.70 -16.00 -8.14
CA LEU A 49 9.73 -14.98 -8.43
C LEU A 49 9.99 -14.91 -9.93
N GLU A 50 10.01 -16.06 -10.58
CA GLU A 50 10.26 -16.26 -12.00
C GLU A 50 9.15 -15.60 -12.83
N GLU A 51 7.88 -15.80 -12.47
CA GLU A 51 6.75 -15.11 -13.10
C GLU A 51 6.84 -13.59 -12.93
N TRP A 52 7.33 -13.12 -11.79
CA TRP A 52 7.53 -11.69 -11.53
C TRP A 52 8.66 -11.10 -12.40
N GLN A 53 9.78 -11.81 -12.51
CA GLN A 53 10.90 -11.44 -13.37
C GLN A 53 10.49 -11.45 -14.85
N GLU A 54 9.71 -12.43 -15.27
CA GLU A 54 9.19 -12.54 -16.63
C GLU A 54 8.31 -11.32 -16.99
N LYS A 55 7.54 -10.76 -16.04
CA LYS A 55 6.80 -9.52 -16.29
C LYS A 55 7.71 -8.34 -16.60
N TRP A 56 8.89 -8.25 -15.99
CA TRP A 56 9.87 -7.21 -16.32
C TRP A 56 10.50 -7.44 -17.69
N VAL A 57 10.93 -8.68 -17.97
CA VAL A 57 11.54 -9.05 -19.26
C VAL A 57 10.56 -8.78 -20.41
N SER A 58 9.30 -9.18 -20.24
CA SER A 58 8.23 -8.99 -21.23
C SER A 58 7.59 -7.59 -21.21
N ARG A 59 8.11 -6.66 -20.40
CA ARG A 59 7.57 -5.29 -20.22
C ARG A 59 6.08 -5.23 -19.83
N LYS A 60 5.57 -6.28 -19.17
CA LYS A 60 4.23 -6.33 -18.58
C LYS A 60 4.20 -5.63 -17.21
N ILE A 61 4.62 -4.37 -17.19
CA ILE A 61 4.76 -3.52 -15.99
C ILE A 61 3.56 -2.58 -15.82
N GLY A 62 2.34 -3.07 -16.06
CA GLY A 62 1.11 -2.27 -15.99
C GLY A 62 0.79 -1.69 -14.61
N PHE A 63 1.58 -2.02 -13.58
CA PHE A 63 1.54 -1.41 -12.25
C PHE A 63 2.40 -0.14 -12.13
N HIS A 64 3.22 0.18 -13.14
CA HIS A 64 4.07 1.36 -13.13
C HIS A 64 3.26 2.64 -13.38
N GLN A 65 3.48 3.65 -12.53
CA GLN A 65 2.93 4.99 -12.68
C GLN A 65 4.07 5.96 -13.06
N GLU A 66 4.12 6.40 -14.33
CA GLU A 66 5.20 7.27 -14.84
C GLU A 66 5.31 8.59 -14.07
N GLN A 67 4.18 9.14 -13.64
CA GLN A 67 4.10 10.40 -12.88
C GLN A 67 4.29 10.21 -11.36
N GLY A 68 4.54 8.97 -10.91
CA GLY A 68 4.59 8.59 -9.51
C GLY A 68 3.22 8.55 -8.82
N HIS A 69 3.24 8.17 -7.54
CA HIS A 69 2.04 7.97 -6.72
C HIS A 69 1.45 9.31 -6.26
N GLN A 70 0.26 9.66 -6.74
CA GLN A 70 -0.30 11.00 -6.55
C GLN A 70 -0.70 11.28 -5.09
N LEU A 71 -1.29 10.31 -4.39
CA LEU A 71 -1.62 10.48 -2.96
C LEU A 71 -0.36 10.62 -2.10
N LEU A 72 0.74 9.99 -2.52
CA LEU A 72 1.99 10.12 -1.79
C LEU A 72 2.52 11.53 -1.99
N LYS A 73 2.59 12.01 -3.23
CA LYS A 73 3.04 13.38 -3.53
C LYS A 73 2.25 14.42 -2.74
N LYS A 74 0.93 14.23 -2.59
CA LYS A 74 0.05 15.08 -1.78
C LYS A 74 0.41 15.09 -0.30
N HIS A 75 0.78 13.94 0.27
CA HIS A 75 1.03 13.78 1.71
C HIS A 75 2.52 13.90 2.09
N LEU A 76 3.43 13.84 1.12
CA LEU A 76 4.88 13.75 1.35
C LEU A 76 5.41 14.94 2.15
N ASP A 77 5.01 16.16 1.83
CA ASP A 77 5.51 17.37 2.51
C ASP A 77 5.08 17.40 3.98
N THR A 78 3.84 17.03 4.28
CA THR A 78 3.33 16.89 5.65
C THR A 78 4.11 15.83 6.42
N PHE A 79 4.44 14.73 5.74
CA PHE A 79 5.07 13.56 6.32
C PHE A 79 6.57 13.74 6.60
N LEU A 80 7.23 14.61 5.83
CA LEU A 80 8.64 14.97 6.00
C LEU A 80 8.84 16.22 6.87
N LYS A 81 7.77 16.93 7.23
CA LYS A 81 7.84 18.24 7.88
C LYS A 81 8.58 18.17 9.22
N GLY A 82 9.69 18.90 9.32
CA GLY A 82 10.46 19.06 10.57
C GLY A 82 11.43 17.92 10.89
N GLU A 83 11.51 16.90 10.04
CA GLU A 83 12.39 15.75 10.24
C GLU A 83 13.62 15.84 9.32
N ASN A 84 14.81 15.69 9.89
CA ASN A 84 16.07 15.63 9.15
C ASN A 84 16.71 14.25 9.31
N GLY A 85 17.27 13.69 8.23
CA GLY A 85 17.99 12.41 8.27
C GLY A 85 17.08 11.18 8.41
N LEU A 86 15.86 11.25 7.88
CA LEU A 86 14.93 10.13 7.86
C LEU A 86 15.49 8.95 7.06
N ARG A 87 15.27 7.73 7.57
CA ARG A 87 15.52 6.51 6.80
C ARG A 87 14.21 6.05 6.21
N VAL A 88 14.17 6.05 4.88
CA VAL A 88 13.03 5.66 4.07
C VAL A 88 13.21 4.23 3.59
N PHE A 89 12.20 3.40 3.78
CA PHE A 89 12.14 2.04 3.27
C PHE A 89 10.91 1.87 2.39
N PHE A 90 11.12 1.36 1.18
CA PHE A 90 10.09 1.06 0.18
C PHE A 90 9.97 -0.46 0.04
N PRO A 91 9.19 -1.11 0.89
CA PRO A 91 8.96 -2.53 0.72
C PRO A 91 8.17 -2.83 -0.54
N LEU A 92 8.66 -3.83 -1.28
CA LEU A 92 7.98 -4.45 -2.43
C LEU A 92 7.71 -3.51 -3.60
N CYS A 93 8.76 -3.23 -4.35
CA CYS A 93 8.68 -3.25 -5.81
C CYS A 93 8.38 -4.67 -6.35
N GLY A 94 7.42 -5.41 -5.75
CA GLY A 94 7.06 -6.80 -6.10
C GLY A 94 7.11 -7.84 -4.95
N LYS A 95 5.93 -8.41 -4.62
CA LYS A 95 5.62 -9.69 -3.92
C LYS A 95 5.71 -9.77 -2.38
N ALA A 96 4.56 -9.93 -1.70
CA ALA A 96 4.49 -10.61 -0.40
C ALA A 96 3.48 -11.76 -0.47
N VAL A 97 3.99 -12.99 -0.53
CA VAL A 97 3.20 -14.24 -0.48
C VAL A 97 2.74 -14.58 0.94
N GLU A 98 3.31 -13.95 1.96
CA GLU A 98 2.88 -14.13 3.35
C GLU A 98 2.69 -12.76 3.99
N MET A 99 1.47 -12.23 3.95
CA MET A 99 1.15 -10.89 4.49
C MET A 99 1.53 -10.74 5.97
N LYS A 100 1.44 -11.82 6.76
CA LYS A 100 1.89 -11.84 8.16
C LYS A 100 3.41 -11.75 8.28
N CYS A 101 4.16 -12.59 7.58
CA CYS A 101 5.63 -12.55 7.58
C CYS A 101 6.13 -11.18 7.11
N TYR A 102 5.52 -10.65 6.05
CA TYR A 102 5.76 -9.31 5.55
C TYR A 102 5.52 -8.24 6.63
N ALA A 103 4.34 -8.24 7.28
CA ALA A 103 4.03 -7.29 8.34
C ALA A 103 5.02 -7.41 9.50
N ASP A 104 5.38 -8.62 9.92
CA ASP A 104 6.36 -8.87 10.98
C ASP A 104 7.75 -8.33 10.60
N ILE A 105 8.21 -8.55 9.36
CA ILE A 105 9.46 -7.97 8.85
C ILE A 105 9.38 -6.44 8.82
N MET A 106 8.31 -5.86 8.29
CA MET A 106 8.13 -4.40 8.24
C MET A 106 8.23 -3.79 9.63
N LEU A 107 7.53 -4.37 10.59
CA LEU A 107 7.54 -3.92 11.97
C LEU A 107 8.93 -4.08 12.61
N SER A 108 9.67 -5.15 12.29
CA SER A 108 11.05 -5.34 12.79
C SER A 108 12.06 -4.33 12.24
N LEU A 109 11.83 -3.79 11.04
CA LEU A 109 12.68 -2.79 10.40
C LEU A 109 12.41 -1.38 10.92
N THR A 110 11.31 -1.17 11.64
CA THR A 110 10.89 0.14 12.14
C THR A 110 11.57 0.51 13.46
N ARG A 111 11.88 1.81 13.64
CA ARG A 111 12.34 2.37 14.93
C ARG A 111 11.14 2.83 15.77
N LYS A 112 11.33 3.04 17.08
CA LYS A 112 10.36 3.77 17.91
C LYS A 112 10.06 5.13 17.26
N GLY A 113 8.78 5.46 17.06
CA GLY A 113 8.34 6.69 16.38
C GLY A 113 8.30 6.61 14.85
N PHE A 114 8.17 5.42 14.27
CA PHE A 114 8.00 5.28 12.81
C PHE A 114 6.63 5.78 12.33
N GLN A 115 6.60 6.17 11.07
CA GLN A 115 5.38 6.41 10.33
C GLN A 115 5.41 5.52 9.07
N TYR A 116 4.34 4.78 8.83
CA TYR A 116 4.22 3.84 7.72
C TYR A 116 2.98 4.15 6.88
N LEU A 117 3.21 4.65 5.67
CA LEU A 117 2.18 4.84 4.66
C LEU A 117 1.94 3.52 3.94
N LEU A 118 0.68 3.07 3.94
CA LEU A 118 0.25 1.83 3.31
C LEU A 118 -0.87 2.14 2.31
N ALA A 119 -0.59 1.99 1.02
CA ALA A 119 -1.60 2.04 -0.04
C ALA A 119 -2.17 0.64 -0.30
N VAL A 120 -3.49 0.53 -0.32
CA VAL A 120 -4.22 -0.72 -0.67
C VAL A 120 -5.29 -0.44 -1.71
N LEU A 121 -5.62 -1.44 -2.51
CA LEU A 121 -6.66 -1.35 -3.54
C LEU A 121 -7.88 -2.17 -3.13
N SER A 122 -9.05 -1.55 -3.23
CA SER A 122 -10.35 -2.16 -3.01
C SER A 122 -11.07 -2.32 -4.35
N TYR A 123 -11.44 -3.56 -4.68
CA TYR A 123 -12.15 -3.97 -5.89
C TYR A 123 -12.86 -5.30 -5.58
N ASP A 124 -13.69 -5.83 -6.49
CA ASP A 124 -14.34 -7.12 -6.30
C ASP A 124 -13.34 -8.28 -6.51
N PRO A 125 -12.91 -8.99 -5.44
CA PRO A 125 -11.86 -10.02 -5.54
C PRO A 125 -12.32 -11.27 -6.31
N THR A 126 -13.62 -11.41 -6.57
CA THR A 126 -14.17 -12.53 -7.37
C THR A 126 -13.99 -12.33 -8.87
N LYS A 127 -13.80 -11.08 -9.31
CA LYS A 127 -13.67 -10.72 -10.73
C LYS A 127 -12.22 -10.69 -11.21
N HIS A 128 -11.27 -10.42 -10.30
CA HIS A 128 -9.84 -10.36 -10.61
C HIS A 128 -9.03 -11.18 -9.59
N ALA A 129 -8.17 -12.08 -10.06
CA ALA A 129 -7.38 -12.96 -9.18
C ALA A 129 -6.11 -12.30 -8.61
N GLY A 130 -5.76 -11.12 -9.12
CA GLY A 130 -4.52 -10.42 -8.78
C GLY A 130 -3.30 -10.88 -9.63
N PRO A 131 -2.13 -10.23 -9.42
CA PRO A 131 -1.94 -8.99 -8.68
C PRO A 131 -2.54 -7.77 -9.41
N PRO A 132 -2.77 -6.64 -8.71
CA PRO A 132 -2.62 -6.45 -7.26
C PRO A 132 -3.69 -7.25 -6.49
N PHE A 133 -3.37 -7.76 -5.30
CA PHE A 133 -4.32 -8.51 -4.47
C PHE A 133 -5.23 -7.56 -3.68
N TYR A 134 -6.43 -8.04 -3.38
CA TYR A 134 -7.40 -7.31 -2.56
C TYR A 134 -7.01 -7.43 -1.07
N VAL A 135 -6.90 -6.30 -0.39
CA VAL A 135 -6.55 -6.24 1.05
C VAL A 135 -7.61 -5.40 1.76
N PRO A 136 -8.59 -6.04 2.45
CA PRO A 136 -9.66 -5.32 3.13
C PRO A 136 -9.18 -4.63 4.42
N ASP A 137 -10.00 -3.70 4.90
CA ASP A 137 -9.70 -2.92 6.11
C ASP A 137 -9.54 -3.81 7.35
N ALA A 138 -10.28 -4.92 7.40
CA ALA A 138 -10.18 -5.92 8.46
C ALA A 138 -8.80 -6.60 8.48
N GLU A 139 -8.22 -6.92 7.32
CA GLU A 139 -6.90 -7.56 7.23
C GLU A 139 -5.79 -6.56 7.59
N VAL A 140 -5.90 -5.30 7.18
CA VAL A 140 -4.98 -4.23 7.61
C VAL A 140 -4.98 -4.10 9.14
N LYS A 141 -6.17 -4.05 9.76
CA LYS A 141 -6.32 -3.99 11.22
C LYS A 141 -5.77 -5.23 11.92
N LYS A 142 -6.01 -6.42 11.37
CA LYS A 142 -5.51 -7.69 11.92
C LYS A 142 -3.97 -7.75 11.89
N LEU A 143 -3.35 -7.31 10.80
CA LEU A 143 -1.89 -7.37 10.63
C LEU A 143 -1.15 -6.31 11.45
N PHE A 144 -1.64 -5.06 11.44
CA PHE A 144 -0.91 -3.93 12.01
C PHE A 144 -1.51 -3.40 13.31
N GLY A 145 -2.80 -3.63 13.58
CA GLY A 145 -3.53 -2.95 14.66
C GLY A 145 -3.09 -3.34 16.07
N SER A 146 -2.38 -4.45 16.24
CA SER A 146 -1.80 -4.82 17.54
C SER A 146 -0.64 -3.89 17.95
N LYS A 147 0.18 -3.47 16.98
CA LYS A 147 1.39 -2.66 17.22
C LYS A 147 1.27 -1.21 16.73
N CYS A 148 0.27 -0.91 15.89
CA CYS A 148 0.10 0.39 15.25
C CYS A 148 -1.24 1.03 15.58
N ASN A 149 -1.25 2.36 15.71
CA ASN A 149 -2.43 3.18 15.46
C ASN A 149 -2.59 3.32 13.94
N ILE A 150 -3.81 3.12 13.42
CA ILE A 150 -4.10 3.08 11.98
C ILE A 150 -5.10 4.19 11.64
N HIS A 151 -4.73 5.09 10.75
CA HIS A 151 -5.58 6.19 10.27
C HIS A 151 -5.75 6.08 8.76
N CYS A 152 -6.99 6.11 8.27
CA CYS A 152 -7.26 6.19 6.83
C CYS A 152 -7.18 7.66 6.42
N LEU A 153 -6.18 8.02 5.60
CA LEU A 153 -5.95 9.39 5.14
C LEU A 153 -6.80 9.72 3.91
N GLU A 154 -6.95 8.77 3.00
CA GLU A 154 -7.62 8.99 1.71
C GLU A 154 -8.35 7.73 1.26
N LYS A 155 -9.44 7.92 0.52
CA LYS A 155 -10.12 6.91 -0.30
C LYS A 155 -10.47 7.55 -1.64
N VAL A 156 -9.87 7.10 -2.72
CA VAL A 156 -9.99 7.74 -4.04
C VAL A 156 -10.33 6.70 -5.08
N ASP A 157 -11.32 7.01 -5.93
CA ASP A 157 -11.59 6.22 -7.12
C ASP A 157 -10.41 6.35 -8.09
N VAL A 158 -9.79 5.21 -8.42
CA VAL A 158 -8.63 5.12 -9.32
C VAL A 158 -8.96 4.25 -10.54
N PHE A 159 -10.25 4.12 -10.86
CA PHE A 159 -10.69 3.38 -12.04
C PHE A 159 -10.20 4.06 -13.33
N GLU A 160 -9.71 3.23 -14.24
CA GLU A 160 -9.10 3.65 -15.51
C GLU A 160 -9.46 2.62 -16.57
N GLU A 161 -9.37 3.00 -17.85
CA GLU A 161 -9.76 2.12 -18.97
C GLU A 161 -9.04 0.77 -18.94
N ARG A 162 -7.78 0.74 -18.50
CA ARG A 162 -6.99 -0.50 -18.37
C ARG A 162 -7.59 -1.50 -17.38
N HIS A 163 -8.31 -1.04 -16.36
CA HIS A 163 -8.91 -1.88 -15.33
C HIS A 163 -10.14 -2.66 -15.83
N LYS A 164 -10.76 -2.24 -16.95
CA LYS A 164 -11.85 -3.00 -17.59
C LYS A 164 -11.41 -4.41 -18.01
N SER A 165 -10.13 -4.58 -18.37
CA SER A 165 -9.56 -5.88 -18.74
C SER A 165 -9.54 -6.89 -17.58
N TRP A 166 -9.70 -6.42 -16.34
CA TRP A 166 -9.79 -7.26 -15.14
C TRP A 166 -11.23 -7.65 -14.81
N GLY A 167 -12.21 -7.26 -15.63
CA GLY A 167 -13.63 -7.55 -15.40
C GLY A 167 -14.27 -6.77 -14.25
N ILE A 168 -13.53 -5.87 -13.60
CA ILE A 168 -14.04 -5.01 -12.53
C ILE A 168 -14.67 -3.73 -13.08
N ASP A 169 -15.61 -3.19 -12.32
CA ASP A 169 -16.40 -1.99 -12.61
C ASP A 169 -16.07 -0.82 -11.66
N TYR A 170 -15.27 -1.07 -10.63
CA TYR A 170 -14.74 -0.05 -9.72
C TYR A 170 -13.37 -0.48 -9.18
N ILE A 171 -12.55 0.48 -8.78
CA ILE A 171 -11.34 0.24 -8.02
C ILE A 171 -11.01 1.50 -7.20
N VAL A 172 -10.90 1.35 -5.89
CA VAL A 172 -10.66 2.45 -4.95
C VAL A 172 -9.31 2.24 -4.28
N GLU A 173 -8.45 3.24 -4.36
CA GLU A 173 -7.21 3.29 -3.59
C GLU A 173 -7.48 3.89 -2.21
N LYS A 174 -7.04 3.18 -1.17
CA LYS A 174 -7.06 3.68 0.21
C LYS A 174 -5.64 3.88 0.69
N LEU A 175 -5.36 5.06 1.25
CA LEU A 175 -4.08 5.38 1.86
C LEU A 175 -4.23 5.36 3.39
N TYR A 176 -3.43 4.53 4.05
CA TYR A 176 -3.36 4.42 5.50
C TYR A 176 -2.07 4.99 6.04
N LEU A 177 -2.15 5.64 7.21
CA LEU A 177 -1.02 5.99 8.06
C LEU A 177 -1.03 5.10 9.31
N CYS A 178 0.00 4.27 9.41
CA CYS A 178 0.29 3.41 10.55
C CYS A 178 1.42 4.02 11.39
N THR A 179 1.18 4.29 12.67
CA THR A 179 2.19 4.80 13.62
C THR A 179 2.32 3.86 14.82
N GLY A 180 3.52 3.75 15.40
CA GLY A 180 3.73 2.87 16.57
C GLY A 180 2.88 3.28 17.77
N LYS A 181 2.36 2.27 18.50
CA LYS A 181 1.75 2.44 19.83
C LYS A 181 2.79 2.61 20.93
#